data_AF-A0A950NBN3-F1
#
_entry.id   AF-A0A950NBN3-F1
#
_cell.length_a   1.000
_cell.length_b   1.000
_cell.length_c   1.000
_cell.angle_alpha   90.00
_cell.angle_beta   90.00
_cell.angle_gamma   90.00
#
_symmetry.space_group_name_H-M   'P 1'
#
loop_
_entity.id
_entity.type
_entity.pdbx_description
1 polymer ?
#
loop_
_entity_poly.entity_id
_entity_poly.type
_entity_poly.pdbx_seq_one_letter_code
_entity_poly.pdbx_strand_id
1 'polypeptide(L)'
;MSPGSSRQRLERALKDAHAEGILSENTFIHRLELLFDGPLIDPARLVGDLKARERHYPFSAAVERMKAASSQFWRLHGIGNSAPSLLALDWDGGHEELVIGRNPSCDIVLPGPAVSRIHARLHFRDGSWILQDLGSTNGTIVNGDPVGRCKLQPGDRVVIGDERLLVD
;
A
#
# COMPACT_ATOMS: atom_id res chain seq x y z
N MET A 1 -10.35 -8.77 -4.54
CA MET A 1 -10.07 -7.62 -5.44
C MET A 1 -9.43 -8.17 -6.70
N SER A 2 -9.48 -7.47 -7.85
CA SER A 2 -8.62 -7.83 -8.99
C SER A 2 -7.25 -7.16 -8.82
N PRO A 3 -6.15 -7.80 -9.26
CA PRO A 3 -4.83 -7.17 -9.33
C PRO A 3 -4.88 -5.74 -9.86
N GLY A 4 -4.25 -4.79 -9.16
CA GLY A 4 -4.12 -3.40 -9.60
C GLY A 4 -5.38 -2.54 -9.45
N SER A 5 -6.46 -3.07 -8.87
CA SER A 5 -7.76 -2.37 -8.77
C SER A 5 -7.72 -1.09 -7.92
N SER A 6 -6.81 -1.01 -6.95
CA SER A 6 -6.60 0.15 -6.08
C SER A 6 -5.73 1.20 -6.75
N ARG A 7 -4.65 0.80 -7.43
CA ARG A 7 -3.83 1.69 -8.28
C ARG A 7 -4.70 2.32 -9.37
N GLN A 8 -5.55 1.54 -10.05
CA GLN A 8 -6.52 2.06 -11.03
C GLN A 8 -7.52 3.06 -10.42
N ARG A 9 -7.99 2.81 -9.19
CA ARG A 9 -8.88 3.75 -8.49
C ARG A 9 -8.17 5.07 -8.17
N LEU A 10 -6.90 5.02 -7.75
CA LEU A 10 -6.10 6.22 -7.48
C LEU A 10 -5.80 6.98 -8.77
N GLU A 11 -5.42 6.28 -9.84
CA GLU A 11 -5.18 6.88 -11.16
C GLU A 11 -6.41 7.62 -11.67
N ARG A 12 -7.58 6.97 -11.59
CA ARG A 12 -8.85 7.58 -11.98
C ARG A 12 -9.14 8.83 -11.15
N ALA A 13 -8.91 8.79 -9.84
CA ALA A 13 -9.13 9.94 -8.98
C ALA A 13 -8.23 11.13 -9.31
N LEU A 14 -6.96 10.88 -9.65
CA LEU A 14 -6.04 11.92 -10.10
C LEU A 14 -6.50 12.54 -11.43
N LYS A 15 -6.94 11.69 -12.38
CA LYS A 15 -7.49 12.13 -13.67
C LYS A 15 -8.75 12.97 -13.51
N ASP A 16 -9.70 12.54 -12.68
CA ASP A 16 -10.94 13.26 -12.40
C ASP A 16 -10.64 14.63 -11.76
N ALA A 17 -9.78 14.67 -10.73
CA ALA A 17 -9.38 15.92 -10.07
C ALA A 17 -8.65 16.91 -10.99
N HIS A 18 -7.86 16.42 -11.96
CA HIS A 18 -7.25 17.26 -12.97
C HIS A 18 -8.27 17.80 -13.96
N ALA A 19 -9.19 16.96 -14.45
CA ALA A 19 -10.26 17.36 -15.36
C ALA A 19 -11.19 18.44 -14.76
N GLU A 20 -11.35 18.42 -13.44
CA GLU A 20 -12.12 19.42 -12.68
C GLU A 20 -11.34 20.70 -12.34
N GLY A 21 -10.06 20.77 -12.71
CA GLY A 21 -9.19 21.92 -12.41
C GLY A 21 -8.77 22.03 -10.95
N ILE A 22 -8.97 20.99 -10.14
CA ILE A 22 -8.52 20.94 -8.74
C ILE A 22 -6.98 20.82 -8.69
N LEU A 23 -6.42 20.03 -9.61
CA LEU A 23 -4.98 19.87 -9.78
C LEU A 23 -4.47 20.59 -11.02
N SER A 24 -3.38 21.34 -10.87
CA SER A 24 -2.63 21.82 -12.03
C SER A 24 -2.01 20.64 -12.78
N GLU A 25 -1.77 20.81 -14.08
CA GLU A 25 -1.15 19.79 -14.93
C GLU A 25 0.18 19.26 -14.36
N ASN A 26 1.06 20.16 -13.91
CA ASN A 26 2.32 19.78 -13.27
C ASN A 26 2.13 18.95 -11.98
N THR A 27 1.10 19.26 -11.19
CA THR A 27 0.81 18.53 -9.94
C THR A 27 0.23 17.15 -10.26
N PHE A 28 -0.64 17.08 -11.26
CA PHE A 28 -1.21 15.83 -11.75
C PHE A 28 -0.11 14.90 -12.27
N ILE A 29 0.77 15.39 -13.16
CA ILE A 29 1.88 14.60 -13.72
C ILE A 29 2.78 14.07 -12.60
N HIS A 30 3.21 14.94 -11.68
CA HIS A 30 4.07 14.54 -10.57
C HIS A 30 3.41 13.44 -9.69
N ARG A 31 2.11 13.54 -9.41
CA ARG A 31 1.40 12.51 -8.63
C ARG A 31 1.17 11.23 -9.42
N LEU A 32 1.01 11.32 -10.74
CA LEU A 32 0.93 10.17 -11.61
C LEU A 32 2.25 9.41 -11.62
N GLU A 33 3.39 10.11 -11.69
CA GLU A 33 4.72 9.51 -11.56
C GLU A 33 4.87 8.76 -10.23
N LEU A 34 4.52 9.40 -9.11
CA LEU A 34 4.55 8.77 -7.77
C LEU A 34 3.69 7.49 -7.66
N LEU A 35 2.66 7.33 -8.49
CA LEU A 35 1.81 6.14 -8.50
C LEU A 35 2.51 4.92 -9.12
N PHE A 36 3.50 5.16 -9.99
CA PHE A 36 4.20 4.13 -10.76
C PHE A 36 5.70 4.03 -10.43
N ASP A 37 6.25 4.94 -9.60
CA ASP A 37 7.67 4.97 -9.21
C ASP A 37 8.09 3.82 -8.28
N GLY A 38 7.17 2.97 -7.86
CA GLY A 38 7.50 1.78 -7.09
C GLY A 38 6.31 0.97 -6.57
N PRO A 39 6.61 -0.14 -5.88
CA PRO A 39 5.61 -1.06 -5.35
C PRO A 39 4.90 -0.54 -4.09
N LEU A 40 5.45 0.47 -3.40
CA LEU A 40 4.84 1.05 -2.19
C LEU A 40 4.25 2.42 -2.50
N ILE A 41 2.93 2.53 -2.34
CA ILE A 41 2.18 3.75 -2.60
C ILE A 41 1.55 4.23 -1.29
N ASP A 42 1.80 5.49 -0.90
CA ASP A 42 1.10 6.15 0.21
C ASP A 42 -0.12 6.92 -0.33
N PRO A 43 -1.36 6.44 -0.10
CA PRO A 43 -2.56 7.12 -0.59
C PRO A 43 -2.76 8.49 0.05
N ALA A 44 -2.33 8.69 1.30
CA ALA A 44 -2.48 9.98 1.97
C ALA A 44 -1.60 11.05 1.32
N ARG A 45 -0.40 10.69 0.86
CA ARG A 45 0.49 11.57 0.10
C ARG A 45 -0.04 11.89 -1.30
N LEU A 46 -0.71 10.94 -1.95
CA LEU A 46 -1.23 11.12 -3.32
C LEU A 46 -2.50 11.96 -3.38
N VAL A 47 -3.46 11.72 -2.48
CA VAL A 47 -4.82 12.29 -2.59
C VAL A 47 -5.34 12.91 -1.29
N GLY A 48 -4.57 12.89 -0.20
CA GLY A 48 -5.03 13.31 1.13
C GLY A 48 -5.42 14.79 1.24
N ASP A 49 -4.80 15.65 0.45
CA ASP A 49 -4.98 17.10 0.43
C ASP A 49 -6.08 17.58 -0.53
N LEU A 50 -6.57 16.72 -1.43
CA LEU A 50 -7.74 17.00 -2.27
C LEU A 50 -9.00 17.32 -1.46
N LYS A 51 -9.00 17.01 -0.15
CA LYS A 51 -10.05 17.34 0.81
C LYS A 51 -10.18 18.84 1.14
N ALA A 52 -9.18 19.68 0.85
CA ALA A 52 -9.13 21.05 1.40
C ALA A 52 -9.90 22.12 0.59
N ARG A 53 -10.49 21.79 -0.57
CA ARG A 53 -11.31 22.71 -1.38
C ARG A 53 -12.70 22.12 -1.61
N GLU A 54 -13.53 22.13 -0.56
CA GLU A 54 -14.87 21.52 -0.61
C GLU A 54 -15.88 22.31 -1.45
N ARG A 55 -16.49 21.63 -2.43
CA ARG A 55 -17.95 21.42 -2.52
C ARG A 55 -18.25 20.32 -3.57
N HIS A 56 -18.79 19.19 -3.10
CA HIS A 56 -19.45 18.10 -3.86
C HIS A 56 -18.61 17.15 -4.75
N TYR A 57 -17.74 16.30 -4.17
CA TYR A 57 -17.20 15.13 -4.90
C TYR A 57 -17.24 13.81 -4.10
N PRO A 58 -17.70 12.68 -4.70
CA PRO A 58 -17.93 11.41 -3.99
C PRO A 58 -16.66 10.58 -3.70
N PHE A 59 -15.45 11.07 -4.00
CA PHE A 59 -14.21 10.32 -3.82
C PHE A 59 -13.70 10.26 -2.36
N SER A 60 -14.10 11.20 -1.51
CA SER A 60 -13.86 11.08 -0.07
C SER A 60 -14.40 9.76 0.47
N ALA A 61 -15.49 9.23 -0.10
CA ALA A 61 -16.03 7.94 0.25
C ALA A 61 -15.09 6.76 -0.09
N ALA A 62 -14.17 6.85 -1.05
CA ALA A 62 -13.23 5.76 -1.35
C ALA A 62 -12.13 5.66 -0.27
N VAL A 63 -11.50 6.79 0.08
CA VAL A 63 -10.53 6.87 1.19
C VAL A 63 -11.22 6.64 2.54
N GLU A 64 -12.41 7.20 2.75
CA GLU A 64 -13.21 6.94 3.96
C GLU A 64 -13.73 5.50 4.00
N ARG A 65 -14.03 4.84 2.88
CA ARG A 65 -14.30 3.39 2.86
C ARG A 65 -13.03 2.59 3.10
N MET A 66 -11.85 3.02 2.68
CA MET A 66 -10.60 2.37 3.08
C MET A 66 -10.32 2.54 4.58
N LYS A 67 -10.60 3.73 5.14
CA LYS A 67 -10.55 4.01 6.59
C LYS A 67 -11.66 3.32 7.38
N ALA A 68 -12.87 3.17 6.84
CA ALA A 68 -14.03 2.59 7.52
C ALA A 68 -14.17 1.08 7.30
N ALA A 69 -13.62 0.55 6.20
CA ALA A 69 -13.27 -0.85 6.04
C ALA A 69 -12.01 -1.22 6.84
N SER A 70 -11.62 -0.37 7.81
CA SER A 70 -10.80 -0.76 8.94
C SER A 70 -11.54 -1.82 9.75
N SER A 71 -11.43 -3.04 9.25
CA SER A 71 -11.75 -4.25 9.97
C SER A 71 -11.24 -4.16 11.40
N GLN A 72 -12.07 -4.65 12.32
CA GLN A 72 -11.76 -4.95 13.71
C GLN A 72 -10.30 -5.43 13.93
N PHE A 73 -9.75 -6.19 12.97
CA PHE A 73 -8.33 -6.54 12.82
C PHE A 73 -7.32 -5.42 13.16
N TRP A 74 -7.41 -4.24 12.55
CA TRP A 74 -6.40 -3.18 12.79
C TRP A 74 -6.47 -2.58 14.19
N ARG A 75 -7.68 -2.54 14.77
CA ARG A 75 -7.92 -2.14 16.15
C ARG A 75 -7.37 -3.17 17.14
N LEU A 76 -7.51 -4.46 16.84
CA LEU A 76 -7.03 -5.56 17.68
C LEU A 76 -5.49 -5.56 17.80
N HIS A 77 -4.78 -5.16 16.75
CA HIS A 77 -3.31 -5.12 16.77
C HIS A 77 -2.71 -3.81 17.31
N GLY A 78 -3.52 -2.85 17.78
CA GLY A 78 -3.03 -1.65 18.48
C GLY A 78 -2.20 -0.67 17.64
N ILE A 79 -2.13 -0.87 16.33
CA ILE A 79 -1.43 0.04 15.40
C ILE A 79 -2.32 1.30 15.19
N GLY A 80 -1.77 2.48 14.86
CA GLY A 80 -2.47 3.78 14.85
C GLY A 80 -3.69 3.92 13.91
N ASN A 81 -4.24 5.12 13.70
CA ASN A 81 -5.45 5.31 12.87
C ASN A 81 -5.18 5.71 11.39
N SER A 82 -3.93 5.62 10.94
CA SER A 82 -3.55 5.96 9.56
C SER A 82 -4.04 4.91 8.56
N ALA A 83 -4.45 5.39 7.37
CA ALA A 83 -4.78 4.51 6.25
C ALA A 83 -3.55 3.65 5.89
N PRO A 84 -3.73 2.37 5.53
CA PRO A 84 -2.62 1.52 5.12
C PRO A 84 -2.00 2.03 3.81
N SER A 85 -0.69 1.87 3.68
CA SER A 85 -0.01 2.01 2.39
C SER A 85 -0.46 0.88 1.46
N LEU A 86 -0.50 1.14 0.15
CA LEU A 86 -0.77 0.10 -0.84
C LEU A 86 0.54 -0.57 -1.24
N LEU A 87 0.55 -1.90 -1.18
CA LEU A 87 1.60 -2.74 -1.75
C LEU A 87 1.13 -3.20 -3.12
N ALA A 88 1.46 -2.43 -4.15
CA ALA A 88 1.00 -2.61 -5.50
C ALA A 88 2.04 -3.39 -6.31
N LEU A 89 1.92 -4.72 -6.20
CA LEU A 89 2.81 -5.68 -6.82
C LEU A 89 2.50 -5.86 -8.31
N ASP A 90 3.54 -6.17 -9.07
CA ASP A 90 3.39 -6.50 -10.49
C ASP A 90 3.07 -7.98 -10.63
N TRP A 91 1.83 -8.28 -10.98
CA TRP A 91 1.30 -9.65 -11.00
C TRP A 91 1.62 -10.40 -12.30
N ASP A 92 2.23 -9.73 -13.27
CA ASP A 92 2.73 -10.28 -14.53
C ASP A 92 4.19 -10.75 -14.42
N GLY A 93 4.85 -10.53 -13.29
CA GLY A 93 6.24 -10.94 -13.04
C GLY A 93 7.29 -9.95 -13.53
N GLY A 94 6.97 -8.65 -13.58
CA GLY A 94 7.96 -7.60 -13.84
C GLY A 94 9.16 -7.60 -12.87
N HIS A 95 8.99 -8.21 -11.68
CA HIS A 95 10.04 -8.42 -10.69
C HIS A 95 10.05 -9.87 -10.19
N GLU A 96 11.24 -10.45 -10.03
CA GLU A 96 11.40 -11.81 -9.47
C GLU A 96 11.46 -11.81 -7.94
N GLU A 97 12.08 -10.79 -7.35
CA GLU A 97 12.28 -10.66 -5.91
C GLU A 97 12.19 -9.18 -5.50
N LEU A 98 11.60 -8.92 -4.33
CA LEU A 98 11.64 -7.63 -3.65
C LEU A 98 11.93 -7.85 -2.16
N VAL A 99 12.79 -7.01 -1.58
CA VAL A 99 13.12 -7.02 -0.15
C VAL A 99 12.38 -5.89 0.56
N ILE A 100 11.77 -6.22 1.69
CA ILE A 100 11.06 -5.29 2.57
C ILE A 100 11.87 -5.09 3.84
N GLY A 101 12.08 -3.84 4.24
CA GLY A 101 12.72 -3.53 5.50
C GLY A 101 12.87 -2.04 5.77
N ARG A 102 13.40 -1.71 6.94
CA ARG A 102 13.66 -0.30 7.32
C ARG A 102 14.95 0.25 6.70
N ASN A 103 15.85 -0.62 6.26
CA ASN A 103 17.08 -0.16 5.62
C ASN A 103 16.75 0.55 4.30
N PRO A 104 17.27 1.77 4.05
CA PRO A 104 17.08 2.47 2.78
C PRO A 104 17.56 1.71 1.53
N SER A 105 18.38 0.65 1.71
CA SER A 105 18.81 -0.22 0.61
C SER A 105 17.79 -1.31 0.22
N CYS A 106 16.63 -1.39 0.88
CA CYS A 106 15.56 -2.34 0.51
C CYS A 106 14.75 -1.80 -0.67
N ASP A 107 14.16 -2.68 -1.48
CA ASP A 107 13.28 -2.29 -2.58
C ASP A 107 11.99 -1.64 -2.06
N ILE A 108 11.48 -2.14 -0.93
CA ILE A 108 10.34 -1.56 -0.20
C ILE A 108 10.84 -1.09 1.16
N VAL A 109 11.00 0.23 1.29
CA VAL A 109 11.47 0.86 2.52
C VAL A 109 10.29 1.22 3.42
N LEU A 110 10.26 0.61 4.60
CA LEU A 110 9.25 0.87 5.64
C LEU A 110 9.94 1.49 6.86
N PRO A 111 9.76 2.80 7.13
CA PRO A 111 10.57 3.53 8.12
C PRO A 111 10.20 3.22 9.58
N GLY A 112 9.07 2.55 9.83
CA GLY A 112 8.55 2.21 11.15
C GLY A 112 9.59 1.58 12.09
N PRO A 113 9.74 2.07 13.34
CA PRO A 113 10.76 1.61 14.27
C PRO A 113 10.65 0.11 14.62
N ALA A 114 9.46 -0.49 14.51
CA ALA A 114 9.24 -1.91 14.74
C ALA A 114 9.61 -2.78 13.51
N VAL A 115 10.01 -2.16 12.39
CA VAL A 115 10.47 -2.86 11.20
C VAL A 115 11.97 -3.17 11.32
N SER A 116 12.33 -4.46 11.20
CA SER A 116 13.72 -4.91 11.08
C SER A 116 14.41 -4.32 9.84
N ARG A 117 15.74 -4.18 9.89
CA ARG A 117 16.50 -3.57 8.78
C ARG A 117 16.26 -4.29 7.45
N ILE A 118 16.29 -5.62 7.49
CA ILE A 118 15.78 -6.54 6.48
C ILE A 118 14.70 -7.36 7.21
N HIS A 119 13.44 -7.26 6.80
CA HIS A 119 12.32 -7.82 7.55
C HIS A 119 11.71 -9.02 6.84
N ALA A 120 11.31 -8.80 5.59
CA ALA A 120 10.63 -9.81 4.80
C ALA A 120 11.10 -9.72 3.35
N ARG A 121 10.73 -10.73 2.57
CA ARG A 121 11.01 -10.80 1.16
C ARG A 121 9.77 -11.29 0.42
N LEU A 122 9.59 -10.76 -0.77
CA LEU A 122 8.60 -11.17 -1.74
C LEU A 122 9.31 -11.88 -2.87
N HIS A 123 8.83 -13.07 -3.22
CA HIS A 123 9.29 -13.83 -4.38
C HIS A 123 8.13 -14.04 -5.34
N PHE A 124 8.34 -13.71 -6.61
CA PHE A 124 7.38 -14.06 -7.64
C PHE A 124 7.68 -15.46 -8.18
N ARG A 125 6.77 -16.41 -7.96
CA ARG A 125 6.85 -17.77 -8.50
C ARG A 125 5.49 -18.29 -8.90
N ASP A 126 5.44 -19.01 -10.01
CA ASP A 126 4.24 -19.68 -10.52
C ASP A 126 3.03 -18.73 -10.64
N GLY A 127 3.28 -17.51 -11.12
CA GLY A 127 2.25 -16.47 -11.30
C GLY A 127 1.74 -15.88 -9.98
N SER A 128 2.54 -15.92 -8.91
CA SER A 128 2.09 -15.49 -7.58
C SER A 128 3.22 -14.93 -6.74
N TRP A 129 2.89 -13.92 -5.94
CA TRP A 129 3.79 -13.37 -4.94
C TRP A 129 3.75 -14.20 -3.65
N ILE A 130 4.93 -14.57 -3.17
CA ILE A 130 5.14 -15.30 -1.93
C ILE A 130 5.87 -14.39 -0.95
N LEU A 131 5.20 -14.02 0.14
CA LEU A 131 5.81 -13.30 1.25
C LEU A 131 6.52 -14.28 2.18
N GLN A 132 7.72 -13.93 2.61
CA GLN A 132 8.52 -14.70 3.56
C GLN A 132 9.15 -13.76 4.58
N ASP A 133 8.91 -14.02 5.86
CA ASP A 133 9.60 -13.37 6.96
C ASP A 133 11.05 -13.87 7.05
N LEU A 134 12.00 -12.96 7.28
CA LEU A 134 13.44 -13.26 7.30
C LEU A 134 14.01 -13.28 8.73
N GLY A 135 13.23 -13.73 9.71
CA GLY A 135 13.63 -13.76 11.11
C GLY A 135 13.54 -12.37 11.74
N SER A 136 12.49 -11.64 11.40
CA SER A 136 12.26 -10.30 11.91
C SER A 136 11.99 -10.31 13.42
N THR A 137 12.18 -9.17 14.08
CA THR A 137 12.04 -9.06 15.53
C THR A 137 10.58 -9.14 15.98
N ASN A 138 9.67 -8.54 15.20
CA ASN A 138 8.25 -8.42 15.55
C ASN A 138 7.33 -9.30 14.70
N GLY A 139 7.90 -10.04 13.75
CA GLY A 139 7.16 -10.93 12.87
C GLY A 139 6.38 -10.20 11.77
N THR A 140 5.85 -11.02 10.88
CA THR A 140 4.95 -10.63 9.79
C THR A 140 3.57 -11.21 10.04
N ILE A 141 2.51 -10.41 9.89
CA ILE A 141 1.12 -10.86 10.06
C ILE A 141 0.37 -10.66 8.75
N VAL A 142 -0.40 -11.65 8.31
CA VAL A 142 -1.28 -11.55 7.15
C VAL A 142 -2.70 -11.93 7.55
N ASN A 143 -3.65 -11.03 7.29
CA ASN A 143 -5.09 -11.21 7.52
C ASN A 143 -5.54 -11.59 8.95
N GLY A 144 -4.69 -11.49 9.96
CA GLY A 144 -5.00 -11.98 11.31
C GLY A 144 -3.85 -12.75 11.93
N ASP A 145 -3.14 -13.47 11.06
CA ASP A 145 -2.35 -14.60 11.47
C ASP A 145 -0.85 -14.31 11.29
N PRO A 146 -0.01 -14.61 12.29
CA PRO A 146 1.44 -14.58 12.13
C PRO A 146 1.88 -15.61 11.08
N VAL A 147 2.70 -15.18 10.13
CA VAL A 147 3.18 -16.03 9.03
C VAL A 147 4.70 -15.97 8.92
N GLY A 148 5.32 -17.14 8.72
CA GLY A 148 6.73 -17.22 8.29
C GLY A 148 6.86 -17.19 6.76
N ARG A 149 5.88 -17.75 6.05
CA ARG A 149 5.79 -17.75 4.60
C ARG A 149 4.35 -17.94 4.15
N CYS A 150 3.86 -17.14 3.21
CA CYS A 150 2.52 -17.28 2.64
C CYS A 150 2.45 -16.77 1.20
N LYS A 151 1.48 -17.27 0.43
CA LYS A 151 1.13 -16.70 -0.86
C LYS A 151 0.22 -15.49 -0.63
N LEU A 152 0.52 -14.38 -1.29
CA LEU A 152 -0.30 -13.17 -1.25
C LEU A 152 -1.38 -13.18 -2.33
N GLN A 153 -2.49 -12.52 -2.02
CA GLN A 153 -3.60 -12.26 -2.92
C GLN A 153 -4.01 -10.78 -2.89
N PRO A 154 -4.54 -10.25 -4.00
CA PRO A 154 -5.14 -8.91 -4.03
C PRO A 154 -6.21 -8.70 -2.95
N GLY A 155 -5.99 -7.71 -2.08
CA GLY A 155 -6.83 -7.38 -0.93
C GLY A 155 -6.32 -7.92 0.40
N ASP A 156 -5.24 -8.70 0.41
CA ASP A 156 -4.61 -9.15 1.65
C ASP A 156 -4.11 -7.96 2.49
N ARG A 157 -4.28 -8.10 3.80
CA ARG A 157 -3.83 -7.12 4.79
C ARG A 157 -2.57 -7.63 5.45
N VAL A 158 -1.46 -6.94 5.24
CA VAL A 158 -0.15 -7.31 5.78
C VAL A 158 0.27 -6.30 6.84
N VAL A 159 0.76 -6.81 7.97
CA VAL A 159 1.51 -6.02 8.96
C VAL A 159 2.97 -6.46 8.89
N ILE A 160 3.86 -5.48 8.78
CA ILE A 160 5.29 -5.65 8.90
C ILE A 160 5.74 -4.78 10.07
N GLY A 161 6.06 -5.37 11.21
CA GLY A 161 6.32 -4.59 12.44
C GLY A 161 5.12 -3.75 12.86
N ASP A 162 5.22 -2.43 12.72
CA ASP A 162 4.16 -1.44 12.99
C ASP A 162 3.55 -0.83 11.73
N GLU A 163 4.01 -1.25 10.55
CA GLU A 163 3.60 -0.71 9.25
C GLU A 163 2.50 -1.57 8.63
N ARG A 164 1.51 -0.91 8.01
CA ARG A 164 0.34 -1.57 7.44
C ARG A 164 0.29 -1.45 5.94
N LEU A 165 0.16 -2.60 5.29
CA LEU A 165 0.08 -2.70 3.85
C LEU A 165 -1.23 -3.36 3.44
N LEU A 166 -1.84 -2.86 2.38
CA LEU A 166 -2.91 -3.53 1.66
C LEU A 166 -2.36 -3.95 0.29
N VAL A 167 -2.43 -5.25 0.01
CA VAL A 167 -1.99 -5.80 -1.28
C VAL A 167 -2.99 -5.40 -2.36
N ASP A 168 -2.50 -4.85 -3.47
CA ASP A 168 -3.34 -4.42 -4.60
C ASP A 168 -3.60 -5.50 -5.65
#